data_AF-A0A8J5EU91-F1
#
_entry.id   AF-A0A8J5EU91-F1
#
_cell.length_a   1.000
_cell.length_b   1.000
_cell.length_c   1.000
_cell.angle_alpha   90.00
_cell.angle_beta   90.00
_cell.angle_gamma   90.00
#
_symmetry.space_group_name_H-M   'P 1'
#
loop_
_entity.id
_entity.type
_entity.pdbx_description
1 polymer ?
#
loop_
_entity_poly.entity_id
_entity_poly.type
_entity_poly.pdbx_seq_one_letter_code
_entity_poly.pdbx_strand_id
1 'polypeptide(L)'
;MTTSASIDLNLDRKEMVILGTQYSGEMKKGLFGVMHYLMPKRNTLSLHSSNNMGKDGDVALFFGLSGTGKTTLSTDHNRLLIGDDEHCWSENGISNIEGGCYAKCIGLSKEKEPNIWNAIKFGTGNVGKRQNTRASYPIEYIPNAKIPCVGPHPKNVILLACDAFGVLPPVSKLTLPQTMYHFIIGYTALVGQFVRLEFF
;
A
#
# COMPACT_ATOMS: atom_id res chain seq x y z
N MET A 1 -8.71 -30.84 2.42
CA MET A 1 -7.76 -29.69 2.35
C MET A 1 -6.62 -30.09 1.43
N THR A 2 -6.18 -29.18 0.56
CA THR A 2 -5.10 -29.43 -0.43
C THR A 2 -3.70 -29.25 0.16
N THR A 3 -3.58 -28.59 1.31
CA THR A 3 -2.33 -28.41 2.07
C THR A 3 -2.60 -28.43 3.58
N SER A 4 -1.56 -28.31 4.41
CA SER A 4 -1.65 -28.15 5.86
C SER A 4 -2.01 -26.73 6.33
N ALA A 5 -2.11 -25.76 5.41
CA ALA A 5 -2.49 -24.38 5.71
C ALA A 5 -3.86 -24.01 5.13
N SER A 6 -4.62 -23.21 5.86
CA SER A 6 -5.93 -22.68 5.42
C SER A 6 -6.12 -21.26 5.93
N ILE A 7 -6.71 -20.41 5.09
CA ILE A 7 -7.15 -19.06 5.43
C ILE A 7 -8.61 -18.94 4.99
N ASP A 8 -9.53 -19.02 5.95
CA ASP A 8 -10.96 -19.06 5.71
C ASP A 8 -11.64 -17.80 6.25
N LEU A 9 -12.53 -17.20 5.45
CA LEU A 9 -13.34 -16.05 5.83
C LEU A 9 -14.84 -16.42 5.77
N ASN A 10 -15.53 -16.29 6.89
CA ASN A 10 -16.98 -16.44 6.97
C ASN A 10 -17.63 -15.07 7.21
N LEU A 11 -18.30 -14.55 6.17
CA LEU A 11 -18.91 -13.21 6.20
C LEU A 11 -20.18 -13.14 7.05
N ASP A 12 -20.92 -14.25 7.19
CA ASP A 12 -22.15 -14.31 7.99
C ASP A 12 -21.81 -14.29 9.49
N ARG A 13 -20.85 -15.14 9.88
CA ARG A 13 -20.33 -15.20 11.25
C ARG A 13 -19.37 -14.06 11.59
N LYS A 14 -18.86 -13.33 10.58
CA LYS A 14 -17.85 -12.28 10.71
C LYS A 14 -16.55 -12.79 11.35
N GLU A 15 -16.12 -13.97 10.92
CA GLU A 15 -14.96 -14.67 11.47
C GLU A 15 -13.91 -14.93 10.39
N MET A 16 -12.64 -14.83 10.79
CA MET A 16 -11.49 -15.25 10.00
C MET A 16 -10.75 -16.36 10.76
N VAL A 17 -10.48 -17.46 10.09
CA VAL A 17 -9.73 -18.60 10.66
C VAL A 17 -8.44 -18.77 9.87
N ILE A 18 -7.30 -18.73 10.56
CA ILE A 18 -5.97 -18.91 10.00
C ILE A 18 -5.35 -20.16 10.64
N LEU A 19 -5.06 -21.18 9.83
CA LEU A 19 -4.48 -22.44 10.26
C LEU A 19 -3.21 -22.75 9.46
N GLY A 20 -2.20 -23.32 10.12
CA GLY A 20 -1.00 -23.84 9.45
C GLY A 20 -0.03 -22.80 8.90
N THR A 21 -0.20 -21.51 9.22
CA THR A 21 0.71 -20.42 8.84
C THR A 21 0.95 -19.47 10.02
N GLN A 22 2.18 -18.95 10.11
CA GLN A 22 2.59 -17.93 11.09
C GLN A 22 2.88 -16.59 10.42
N TYR A 23 2.53 -16.44 9.14
CA TYR A 23 2.75 -15.21 8.41
C TYR A 23 1.71 -14.16 8.81
N SER A 24 2.13 -13.11 9.52
CA SER A 24 1.23 -12.05 9.99
C SER A 24 0.54 -11.26 8.87
N GLY A 25 1.06 -11.32 7.64
CA GLY A 25 0.42 -10.67 6.49
C GLY A 25 -0.94 -11.27 6.15
N GLU A 26 -1.22 -12.52 6.54
CA GLU A 26 -2.53 -13.14 6.35
C GLU A 26 -3.62 -12.37 7.10
N MET A 27 -3.37 -11.98 8.36
CA MET A 27 -4.33 -11.21 9.16
C MET A 27 -4.66 -9.86 8.51
N LYS A 28 -3.63 -9.13 8.06
CA LYS A 28 -3.78 -7.85 7.37
C LYS A 28 -4.60 -8.01 6.08
N LYS A 29 -4.16 -8.89 5.18
CA LYS A 29 -4.80 -9.04 3.86
C LYS A 29 -6.16 -9.71 3.92
N GLY A 30 -6.44 -10.53 4.94
CA GLY A 30 -7.78 -11.05 5.20
C GLY A 30 -8.78 -9.95 5.52
N LEU A 31 -8.43 -9.04 6.45
CA LEU A 31 -9.29 -7.88 6.75
C LEU A 31 -9.44 -6.98 5.53
N PHE A 32 -8.37 -6.74 4.78
CA PHE A 32 -8.44 -5.97 3.54
C PHE A 32 -9.36 -6.60 2.49
N GLY A 33 -9.36 -7.92 2.37
CA GLY A 33 -10.31 -8.66 1.54
C GLY A 33 -11.77 -8.44 1.95
N VAL A 34 -12.04 -8.41 3.26
CA VAL A 34 -13.37 -8.05 3.80
C VAL A 34 -13.72 -6.60 3.46
N MET A 35 -12.78 -5.66 3.55
CA MET A 35 -13.00 -4.27 3.14
C MET A 35 -13.31 -4.16 1.65
N HIS A 36 -12.60 -4.91 0.81
CA HIS A 36 -12.90 -5.00 -0.63
C HIS A 36 -14.27 -5.56 -0.96
N TYR A 37 -14.85 -6.37 -0.08
CA TYR A 37 -16.22 -6.84 -0.23
C TYR A 37 -17.28 -5.84 0.28
N LEU A 38 -17.03 -5.23 1.44
CA LEU A 38 -18.01 -4.39 2.13
C LEU A 38 -18.06 -2.95 1.62
N MET A 39 -16.92 -2.36 1.27
CA MET A 39 -16.84 -0.93 0.91
C MET A 39 -17.56 -0.62 -0.41
N PRO A 40 -17.41 -1.41 -1.49
CA PRO A 40 -18.14 -1.15 -2.73
C PRO A 40 -19.67 -1.19 -2.55
N LYS A 41 -20.18 -2.04 -1.65
CA LYS A 41 -21.61 -2.09 -1.29
C LYS A 41 -22.10 -0.83 -0.56
N ARG A 42 -21.18 -0.01 -0.08
CA ARG A 42 -21.43 1.29 0.58
C ARG A 42 -20.97 2.45 -0.28
N ASN A 43 -20.87 2.26 -1.60
CA ASN A 43 -20.39 3.26 -2.56
C ASN A 43 -19.02 3.86 -2.19
N THR A 44 -18.16 3.07 -1.54
CA THR A 44 -16.80 3.46 -1.17
C THR A 44 -15.82 2.56 -1.91
N LEU A 45 -14.85 3.16 -2.58
CA LEU A 45 -13.84 2.44 -3.32
C LEU A 45 -12.68 2.07 -2.39
N SER A 46 -12.52 0.80 -2.06
CA SER A 46 -11.32 0.33 -1.37
C SER A 46 -10.18 0.08 -2.36
N LEU A 47 -8.96 0.44 -1.98
CA LEU A 47 -7.81 0.58 -2.86
C LEU A 47 -6.57 -0.06 -2.25
N HIS A 48 -5.84 -0.84 -3.06
CA HIS A 48 -4.51 -1.32 -2.74
C HIS A 48 -3.50 -0.30 -3.27
N SER A 49 -3.19 0.69 -2.45
CA SER A 49 -2.42 1.87 -2.84
C SER A 49 -1.62 2.41 -1.66
N SER A 50 -0.61 3.22 -1.94
CA SER A 50 -0.08 4.16 -0.94
C SER A 50 -0.57 5.57 -1.24
N ASN A 51 -0.54 6.48 -0.28
CA ASN A 51 -0.83 7.89 -0.54
C ASN A 51 -0.17 8.83 0.47
N ASN A 52 0.02 10.05 -0.01
CA ASN A 52 0.52 11.16 0.77
C ASN A 52 -0.15 12.47 0.34
N MET A 53 0.03 13.49 1.18
CA MET A 53 -0.58 14.80 1.02
C MET A 53 0.51 15.88 1.03
N GLY A 54 0.48 16.77 0.04
CA GLY A 54 1.35 17.93 0.02
C GLY A 54 0.92 18.98 1.06
N LYS A 55 1.75 20.01 1.23
CA LYS A 55 1.49 21.09 2.20
C LYS A 55 0.21 21.87 1.89
N ASP A 56 -0.17 21.94 0.61
CA ASP A 56 -1.37 22.63 0.14
C ASP A 56 -2.62 21.71 0.11
N GLY A 57 -2.52 20.51 0.71
CA GLY A 57 -3.62 19.56 0.79
C GLY A 57 -3.85 18.74 -0.48
N ASP A 58 -2.97 18.82 -1.47
CA ASP A 58 -3.03 17.97 -2.66
C ASP A 58 -2.70 16.51 -2.31
N VAL A 59 -3.63 15.60 -2.54
CA VAL A 59 -3.43 14.17 -2.28
C VAL A 59 -2.98 13.44 -3.55
N ALA A 60 -1.99 12.57 -3.42
CA ALA A 60 -1.52 11.67 -4.48
C ALA A 60 -1.71 10.21 -4.07
N LEU A 61 -2.33 9.40 -4.94
CA LEU A 61 -2.45 7.95 -4.82
C LEU A 61 -1.42 7.26 -5.68
N PHE A 62 -0.78 6.21 -5.17
CA PHE A 62 0.16 5.38 -5.91
C PHE A 62 -0.32 3.93 -5.90
N PHE A 63 -0.70 3.42 -7.07
CA PHE A 63 -1.06 2.04 -7.32
C PHE A 63 0.15 1.24 -7.82
N GLY A 64 0.15 -0.06 -7.53
CA GLY A 64 1.18 -0.98 -8.03
C GLY A 64 1.28 -2.24 -7.19
N LEU A 65 1.94 -3.28 -7.69
CA LEU A 65 2.15 -4.50 -6.92
C LEU A 65 3.23 -4.32 -5.83
N SER A 66 3.42 -5.35 -5.00
CA SER A 66 4.49 -5.35 -4.01
C SER A 66 5.86 -5.27 -4.69
N GLY A 67 6.68 -4.30 -4.30
CA GLY A 67 8.02 -4.09 -4.87
C GLY A 67 8.10 -3.10 -6.03
N THR A 68 6.98 -2.52 -6.47
CA THR A 68 6.94 -1.53 -7.56
C THR A 68 7.15 -0.09 -7.11
N GLY A 69 7.55 0.15 -5.85
CA GLY A 69 7.96 1.48 -5.36
C GLY A 69 6.93 2.30 -4.59
N LYS A 70 5.71 1.80 -4.38
CA LYS A 70 4.64 2.49 -3.63
C LYS A 70 5.14 3.14 -2.34
N THR A 71 5.66 2.32 -1.42
CA THR A 71 6.12 2.77 -0.11
C THR A 71 7.21 3.85 -0.25
N THR A 72 8.27 3.57 -1.02
CA THR A 72 9.40 4.50 -1.22
C THR A 72 8.95 5.87 -1.72
N LEU A 73 7.98 5.93 -2.65
CA LEU A 73 7.49 7.19 -3.22
C LEU A 73 6.47 7.91 -2.33
N SER A 74 5.66 7.13 -1.60
CA SER A 74 4.72 7.70 -0.65
C SER A 74 5.43 8.34 0.55
N THR A 75 6.61 7.82 0.93
CA THR A 75 7.44 8.33 2.01
C THR A 75 8.35 9.49 1.60
N ASP A 76 7.81 10.43 0.82
CA ASP A 76 8.48 11.70 0.50
C ASP A 76 8.57 12.59 1.75
N HIS A 77 9.77 13.08 2.07
CA HIS A 77 10.03 13.99 3.19
C HIS A 77 9.26 15.32 3.11
N ASN A 78 8.84 15.75 1.92
CA ASN A 78 8.09 16.98 1.72
C ASN A 78 6.57 16.81 1.81
N ARG A 79 6.09 15.58 1.95
CA ARG A 79 4.66 15.25 1.96
C ARG A 79 4.30 14.49 3.23
N LEU A 80 3.05 14.59 3.64
CA LEU A 80 2.53 13.89 4.80
C LEU A 80 2.01 12.51 4.39
N LEU A 81 2.55 11.43 4.96
CA LEU A 81 2.10 10.06 4.67
C LEU A 81 0.70 9.85 5.26
N ILE A 82 -0.28 9.47 4.43
CA ILE A 82 -1.61 9.08 4.93
C ILE A 82 -1.65 7.56 5.18
N GLY A 83 -1.06 6.75 4.29
CA GLY A 83 -0.80 5.33 4.54
C GLY A 83 -0.06 4.65 3.37
N ASP A 84 0.50 3.47 3.62
CA ASP A 84 1.46 2.82 2.70
C ASP A 84 0.88 1.68 1.86
N ASP A 85 -0.33 1.17 2.13
CA ASP A 85 -0.83 -0.03 1.44
C ASP A 85 -2.35 -0.12 1.23
N GLU A 86 -3.20 0.29 2.19
CA GLU A 86 -4.64 -0.01 2.14
C GLU A 86 -5.53 1.21 2.49
N HIS A 87 -6.38 1.64 1.56
CA HIS A 87 -7.18 2.86 1.72
C HIS A 87 -8.62 2.71 1.24
N CYS A 88 -9.47 3.62 1.70
CA CYS A 88 -10.80 3.84 1.15
C CYS A 88 -10.88 5.23 0.52
N TRP A 89 -11.54 5.32 -0.63
CA TRP A 89 -11.96 6.57 -1.27
C TRP A 89 -13.48 6.63 -1.24
N SER A 90 -14.00 7.54 -0.42
CA SER A 90 -15.43 7.83 -0.26
C SER A 90 -15.78 9.22 -0.78
N GLU A 91 -17.05 9.60 -0.66
CA GLU A 91 -17.52 10.97 -0.93
C GLU A 91 -16.82 12.04 -0.07
N ASN A 92 -16.21 11.67 1.06
CA ASN A 92 -15.50 12.60 1.95
C ASN A 92 -13.98 12.68 1.70
N GLY A 93 -13.45 11.92 0.74
CA GLY A 93 -12.02 11.84 0.47
C GLY A 93 -11.40 10.48 0.79
N ILE A 94 -10.11 10.49 1.10
CA ILE A 94 -9.29 9.31 1.36
C ILE A 94 -9.14 9.05 2.85
N SER A 95 -9.22 7.79 3.26
CA SER A 95 -8.90 7.34 4.61
C SER A 95 -8.03 6.08 4.59
N ASN A 96 -7.03 6.03 5.46
CA ASN A 96 -6.29 4.80 5.72
C ASN A 96 -7.16 3.77 6.43
N ILE A 97 -7.07 2.50 6.04
CA ILE A 97 -7.73 1.38 6.73
C ILE A 97 -6.89 0.96 7.95
N GLU A 98 -5.58 1.18 7.88
CA GLU A 98 -4.60 0.70 8.84
C GLU A 98 -4.29 1.74 9.94
N GLY A 99 -3.77 1.25 11.07
CA GLY A 99 -3.19 2.08 12.14
C GLY A 99 -1.66 2.10 12.14
N GLY A 100 -1.02 1.58 11.10
CA GLY A 100 0.43 1.42 11.02
C GLY A 100 0.88 1.04 9.61
N CYS A 101 2.15 0.65 9.51
CA CYS A 101 2.74 0.19 8.27
C CYS A 101 3.28 -1.24 8.43
N TYR A 102 3.29 -2.00 7.33
CA TYR A 102 3.86 -3.35 7.26
C TYR A 102 4.97 -3.41 6.22
N ALA A 103 6.04 -2.66 6.48
CA ALA A 103 7.10 -2.38 5.53
C ALA A 103 8.02 -3.59 5.27
N LYS A 104 8.51 -3.71 4.04
CA LYS A 104 9.53 -4.70 3.66
C LYS A 104 10.90 -4.18 4.06
N CYS A 105 11.72 -5.04 4.69
CA CYS A 105 13.06 -4.65 5.15
C CYS A 105 14.19 -5.15 4.25
N ILE A 106 13.89 -5.92 3.19
CA ILE A 106 14.95 -6.35 2.25
C ILE A 106 15.50 -5.12 1.52
N GLY A 107 16.82 -4.95 1.57
CA GLY A 107 17.49 -3.79 0.95
C GLY A 107 17.24 -2.46 1.66
N LEU A 108 16.57 -2.47 2.82
CA LEU A 108 16.36 -1.29 3.65
C LEU A 108 17.70 -0.79 4.17
N SER A 109 17.98 0.49 3.96
CA SER A 109 19.14 1.16 4.52
C SER A 109 18.74 2.55 5.01
N LYS A 110 19.47 3.06 6.00
CA LYS A 110 19.20 4.37 6.59
C LYS A 110 19.34 5.50 5.55
N GLU A 111 20.23 5.32 4.58
CA GLU A 111 20.52 6.28 3.53
C GLU A 111 19.38 6.36 2.50
N LYS A 112 18.79 5.21 2.15
CA LYS A 112 17.72 5.14 1.14
C LYS A 112 16.35 5.47 1.71
N GLU A 113 16.04 4.97 2.90
CA GLU A 113 14.71 5.06 3.50
C GLU A 113 14.81 5.39 5.00
N PRO A 114 15.29 6.60 5.36
CA PRO A 114 15.58 6.98 6.74
C PRO A 114 14.35 6.93 7.66
N ASN A 115 13.17 7.30 7.15
CA ASN A 115 11.93 7.29 7.94
C ASN A 115 11.53 5.87 8.34
N ILE A 116 11.57 4.93 7.39
CA ILE A 116 11.27 3.52 7.64
C ILE A 116 12.33 2.91 8.56
N TRP A 117 13.61 3.21 8.31
CA TRP A 117 14.72 2.74 9.16
C TRP A 117 14.55 3.18 10.62
N ASN A 118 14.29 4.47 10.84
CA ASN A 118 14.15 5.04 12.18
C ASN A 118 12.84 4.63 12.88
N ALA A 119 11.84 4.19 12.12
CA ALA A 119 10.61 3.62 12.66
C ALA A 119 10.82 2.21 13.23
N ILE A 120 11.92 1.52 12.89
CA ILE A 120 12.25 0.22 13.49
C ILE A 120 12.95 0.46 14.84
N LYS A 121 12.17 0.40 15.92
CA LYS A 121 12.62 0.65 17.30
C LYS A 121 11.82 -0.21 18.29
N PHE A 122 12.03 -0.02 19.60
CA PHE A 122 11.21 -0.69 20.61
C PHE A 122 9.72 -0.44 20.34
N GLY A 123 8.92 -1.50 20.29
CA GLY A 123 7.51 -1.47 19.88
C GLY A 123 7.25 -1.93 18.44
N THR A 124 8.27 -2.10 17.61
CA THR A 124 8.15 -2.69 16.26
C THR A 124 8.01 -4.21 16.32
N GLY A 125 6.98 -4.75 15.68
CA GLY A 125 6.73 -6.18 15.56
C GLY A 125 7.44 -6.85 14.37
N ASN A 126 7.75 -8.14 14.53
CA ASN A 126 8.17 -9.07 13.47
C ASN A 126 9.42 -8.71 12.64
N VAL A 127 10.59 -8.55 13.26
CA VAL A 127 11.87 -8.41 12.52
C VAL A 127 12.48 -9.80 12.22
N GLY A 128 12.06 -10.43 11.13
CA GLY A 128 12.54 -11.76 10.70
C GLY A 128 13.92 -11.78 10.02
N LYS A 129 14.51 -12.97 9.83
CA LYS A 129 15.83 -13.20 9.18
C LYS A 129 15.75 -13.71 7.71
N ARG A 130 14.63 -13.53 6.98
CA ARG A 130 14.42 -14.12 5.63
C ARG A 130 14.36 -13.04 4.53
N GLN A 131 14.41 -13.41 3.24
CA GLN A 131 14.31 -12.44 2.13
C GLN A 131 12.99 -11.62 2.09
N ASN A 132 11.96 -12.05 2.83
CA ASN A 132 10.74 -11.26 3.06
C ASN A 132 10.66 -10.77 4.52
N THR A 133 11.78 -10.32 5.09
CA THR A 133 11.76 -9.63 6.38
C THR A 133 10.83 -8.43 6.28
N ARG A 134 9.92 -8.35 7.25
CA ARG A 134 8.98 -7.24 7.40
C ARG A 134 9.28 -6.52 8.70
N ALA A 135 8.70 -5.34 8.87
CA ALA A 135 8.61 -4.65 10.14
C ALA A 135 7.20 -4.07 10.24
N SER A 136 6.51 -4.35 11.33
CA SER A 136 5.22 -3.74 11.63
C SER A 136 5.41 -2.69 12.70
N TYR A 137 5.04 -1.46 12.41
CA TYR A 137 5.13 -0.36 13.37
C TYR A 137 3.91 0.55 13.26
N PRO A 138 3.50 1.18 14.38
CA PRO A 138 2.39 2.13 14.38
C PRO A 138 2.74 3.36 13.54
N ILE A 139 1.72 4.00 12.95
CA ILE A 139 1.91 5.08 11.96
C ILE A 139 2.64 6.28 12.55
N GLU A 140 2.50 6.51 13.86
CA GLU A 140 3.15 7.56 14.65
C GLU A 140 4.67 7.44 14.69
N TYR A 141 5.22 6.28 14.29
CA TYR A 141 6.68 6.12 14.19
C TYR A 141 7.25 6.79 12.94
N ILE A 142 6.41 7.14 11.96
CA ILE A 142 6.78 7.93 10.79
C ILE A 142 6.63 9.43 11.13
N PRO A 143 7.72 10.23 11.14
CA PRO A 143 7.68 11.62 11.61
C PRO A 143 6.73 12.53 10.82
N ASN A 144 6.59 12.28 9.52
CA ASN A 144 5.72 13.03 8.61
C ASN A 144 4.38 12.30 8.37
N ALA A 145 3.93 11.42 9.26
CA ALA A 145 2.59 10.85 9.17
C ALA A 145 1.51 11.93 9.34
N LYS A 146 0.48 11.87 8.50
CA LYS A 146 -0.73 12.66 8.67
C LYS A 146 -1.61 12.01 9.73
N ILE A 147 -1.85 12.71 10.83
CA ILE A 147 -2.76 12.28 11.90
C ILE A 147 -3.90 13.31 11.99
N PRO A 148 -5.19 12.90 12.01
CA PRO A 148 -5.70 11.57 11.63
C PRO A 148 -5.35 11.25 10.16
N CYS A 149 -5.20 9.96 9.84
CA CYS A 149 -4.81 9.39 8.54
C CYS A 149 -5.93 9.50 7.48
N VAL A 150 -6.39 10.73 7.26
CA VAL A 150 -7.42 11.11 6.30
C VAL A 150 -6.94 12.31 5.49
N GLY A 151 -7.40 12.39 4.25
CA GLY A 151 -7.11 13.49 3.34
C GLY A 151 -8.27 13.78 2.40
N PRO A 152 -8.27 14.94 1.73
CA PRO A 152 -9.28 15.29 0.73
C PRO A 152 -9.17 14.38 -0.50
N HIS A 153 -10.01 14.62 -1.51
CA HIS A 153 -9.94 13.86 -2.74
C HIS A 153 -8.55 13.94 -3.41
N PRO A 154 -8.04 12.81 -3.94
CA PRO A 154 -6.81 12.80 -4.72
C PRO A 154 -6.92 13.75 -5.91
N LYS A 155 -5.90 14.60 -6.07
CA LYS A 155 -5.69 15.35 -7.31
C LYS A 155 -4.92 14.51 -8.32
N ASN A 156 -4.09 13.59 -7.82
CA ASN A 156 -3.14 12.83 -8.61
C ASN A 156 -3.30 11.33 -8.36
N VAL A 157 -3.37 10.53 -9.43
CA VAL A 157 -3.48 9.07 -9.38
C VAL A 157 -2.36 8.46 -10.22
N ILE A 158 -1.47 7.72 -9.59
CA ILE A 158 -0.23 7.25 -10.20
C ILE A 158 -0.29 5.72 -10.34
N LEU A 159 -0.13 5.21 -11.55
CA LEU A 159 -0.08 3.77 -11.82
C LEU A 159 1.39 3.35 -11.99
N LEU A 160 1.95 2.67 -10.98
CA LEU A 160 3.32 2.19 -11.02
C LEU A 160 3.37 0.82 -11.72
N ALA A 161 4.07 0.76 -12.85
CA ALA A 161 4.33 -0.46 -13.58
C ALA A 161 5.84 -0.77 -13.58
N CYS A 162 6.20 -1.97 -13.10
CA CYS A 162 7.52 -2.54 -13.34
C CYS A 162 7.51 -3.22 -14.71
N ASP A 163 8.02 -2.53 -15.72
CA ASP A 163 8.06 -3.02 -17.10
C ASP A 163 9.39 -3.74 -17.38
N ALA A 164 9.36 -5.06 -17.35
CA ALA A 164 10.53 -5.90 -17.61
C ALA A 164 10.95 -5.94 -19.08
N PHE A 165 10.07 -5.55 -20.01
CA PHE A 165 10.37 -5.51 -21.45
C PHE A 165 10.94 -4.17 -21.89
N GLY A 166 10.86 -3.14 -21.04
CA GLY A 166 11.41 -1.80 -21.32
C GLY A 166 10.71 -1.07 -22.47
N VAL A 167 9.43 -1.38 -22.71
CA VAL A 167 8.62 -0.88 -23.82
C VAL A 167 7.88 0.42 -23.45
N LEU A 168 7.36 0.52 -22.23
CA LEU A 168 6.66 1.72 -21.77
C LEU A 168 7.64 2.92 -21.80
N PRO A 169 7.16 4.17 -21.78
CA PRO A 169 8.00 5.33 -21.48
C PRO A 169 8.15 5.54 -19.96
N PRO A 170 9.15 6.34 -19.48
CA PRO A 170 9.35 6.63 -18.06
C PRO A 170 8.14 7.23 -17.35
N VAL A 171 7.36 8.02 -18.07
CA VAL A 171 6.14 8.65 -17.61
C VAL A 171 5.21 8.82 -18.80
N SER A 172 3.92 8.53 -18.62
CA SER A 172 2.86 8.83 -19.58
C SER A 172 1.75 9.62 -18.89
N LYS A 173 1.21 10.63 -19.58
CA LYS A 173 -0.03 11.27 -19.15
C LYS A 173 -1.20 10.55 -19.82
N LEU A 174 -1.97 9.82 -19.02
CA LEU A 174 -3.08 9.03 -19.53
C LEU A 174 -4.34 9.88 -19.68
N THR A 175 -5.08 9.64 -20.76
CA THR A 175 -6.48 10.05 -20.89
C THR A 175 -7.36 9.20 -19.97
N LEU A 176 -8.61 9.61 -19.75
CA LEU A 176 -9.55 8.85 -18.92
C LEU A 176 -9.76 7.40 -19.44
N PRO A 177 -10.00 7.15 -20.75
CA PRO A 177 -10.12 5.78 -21.26
C PRO A 177 -8.85 4.93 -21.05
N GLN A 178 -7.67 5.53 -21.24
CA GLN A 178 -6.40 4.85 -20.99
C GLN A 178 -6.22 4.52 -19.50
N THR A 179 -6.60 5.45 -18.62
CA THR A 179 -6.55 5.24 -17.17
C THR A 179 -7.41 4.04 -16.76
N MET A 180 -8.65 3.98 -17.26
CA MET A 180 -9.54 2.83 -17.00
C MET A 180 -8.95 1.53 -17.53
N TYR A 181 -8.44 1.54 -18.77
CA TYR A 181 -7.81 0.39 -19.41
C TYR A 181 -6.62 -0.14 -18.60
N HIS A 182 -5.67 0.73 -18.26
CA HIS A 182 -4.46 0.33 -17.52
C HIS A 182 -4.76 -0.06 -16.09
N PHE A 183 -5.72 0.59 -15.43
CA PHE A 183 -6.14 0.23 -14.08
C PHE A 183 -6.76 -1.17 -14.03
N ILE A 184 -7.62 -1.53 -14.99
CA ILE A 184 -8.26 -2.85 -15.05
C ILE A 184 -7.25 -3.95 -15.40
N ILE A 185 -6.34 -3.68 -16.34
CA ILE A 185 -5.35 -4.67 -16.77
C ILE A 185 -4.29 -4.92 -15.70
N GLY A 186 -3.89 -3.87 -14.95
CA GLY A 186 -2.92 -4.00 -13.87
C GLY A 186 -1.56 -4.53 -14.33
N TYR A 187 -1.13 -4.16 -15.54
CA TYR A 187 0.14 -4.63 -16.11
C TYR A 187 1.32 -4.21 -15.24
N THR A 188 2.04 -5.18 -14.69
CA THR A 188 3.34 -4.99 -14.03
C THR A 188 4.01 -6.34 -13.83
N ALA A 189 5.33 -6.37 -13.81
CA ALA A 189 6.09 -7.57 -13.49
C ALA A 189 6.10 -7.85 -11.98
N LEU A 190 6.13 -9.13 -11.62
CA LEU A 190 6.37 -9.61 -10.26
C LEU A 190 7.87 -9.56 -9.96
N VAL A 191 8.44 -8.39 -9.70
CA VAL A 191 9.89 -8.28 -9.45
C VAL A 191 10.23 -7.23 -8.40
N GLY A 192 11.25 -7.54 -7.59
CA GLY A 192 11.74 -6.73 -6.48
C GLY A 192 12.81 -5.71 -6.84
N GLN A 193 12.76 -5.05 -8.01
CA GLN A 193 13.61 -3.91 -8.32
C GLN A 193 13.14 -3.13 -9.56
N PHE A 194 13.29 -1.81 -9.47
CA PHE A 194 12.98 -0.72 -10.43
C PHE A 194 11.52 -0.28 -10.55
N VAL A 195 11.36 1.03 -10.29
CA VAL A 195 10.13 1.79 -10.19
C VAL A 195 10.12 2.81 -11.32
N ARG A 196 9.01 2.88 -12.05
CA ARG A 196 8.78 3.86 -13.10
C ARG A 196 7.62 4.75 -12.67
N LEU A 197 7.83 6.07 -12.71
CA LEU A 197 6.94 7.05 -12.08
C LEU A 197 6.01 7.67 -13.09
N GLU A 198 4.70 7.49 -12.89
CA GLU A 198 3.70 8.34 -13.52
C GLU A 198 3.37 9.48 -12.55
N PHE A 199 3.19 10.71 -13.03
CA PHE A 199 2.78 11.85 -12.20
C PHE A 199 1.60 12.56 -12.86
N PHE A 200 0.71 13.09 -12.02
CA PHE A 200 -0.25 14.15 -12.32
C PHE A 200 0.15 15.38 -11.49
#